data_AF-A0A3N5KPA0-F1
#
_entry.id   AF-A0A3N5KPA0-F1
#
_cell.length_a   1.000
_cell.length_b   1.000
_cell.length_c   1.000
_cell.angle_alpha   90.00
_cell.angle_beta   90.00
_cell.angle_gamma   90.00
#
_symmetry.space_group_name_H-M   'P 1'
#
loop_
_entity.id
_entity.type
_entity.pdbx_description
1 polymer ?
#
loop_
_entity_poly.entity_id
_entity_poly.type
_entity_poly.pdbx_seq_one_letter_code
_entity_poly.pdbx_strand_id
1 'polypeptide(L)'
;MLKTLRKKSKGFTLIELLIVVAIIGILAAIAIPNLLSAQKKSKYARAASDTKTAVTQAIVYSNDKNQSPGSMQTLRNSGYANIKDTDPWDGTWVLSTAFSTVGASATPGEVAVCSDGPLKTGSPQLCTSLGLPNGLSAVPAEQVDYSVGYSSIYGSWQGKA
;
A
#
# COMPACT_ATOMS: atom_id res chain seq x y z
N MET A 1 -12.88 -50.01 52.46
CA MET A 1 -11.42 -49.71 52.46
C MET A 1 -11.02 -49.31 51.05
N LEU A 2 -11.03 -48.01 50.71
CA LEU A 2 -10.64 -47.52 49.37
C LEU A 2 -9.18 -47.08 49.39
N LYS A 3 -8.33 -47.76 48.61
CA LYS A 3 -6.94 -47.37 48.37
C LYS A 3 -6.93 -46.24 47.35
N THR A 4 -6.75 -45.01 47.81
CA THR A 4 -6.59 -43.84 46.92
C THR A 4 -5.25 -43.91 46.20
N LEU A 5 -5.27 -44.24 44.91
CA LEU A 5 -4.10 -44.26 44.04
C LEU A 5 -3.65 -42.81 43.76
N ARG A 6 -2.61 -42.36 44.45
CA ARG A 6 -2.00 -41.04 44.29
C ARG A 6 -1.30 -40.97 42.92
N LYS A 7 -1.95 -40.34 41.94
CA LYS A 7 -1.38 -40.03 40.61
C LYS A 7 -0.10 -39.20 40.80
N LYS A 8 1.05 -39.72 40.37
CA LYS A 8 2.30 -38.94 40.30
C LYS A 8 2.10 -37.82 39.27
N SER A 9 2.01 -36.58 39.72
CA SER A 9 2.13 -35.40 38.87
C SER A 9 3.57 -35.35 38.32
N LYS A 10 3.73 -35.56 37.01
CA LYS A 10 5.02 -35.34 36.34
C LYS A 10 5.26 -33.83 36.26
N GLY A 11 6.36 -33.37 36.84
CA GLY A 11 6.79 -31.98 36.73
C GLY A 11 7.43 -31.72 35.36
N PHE A 12 7.19 -30.54 34.83
CA PHE A 12 7.82 -30.04 33.61
C PHE A 12 9.27 -29.69 33.91
N THR A 13 10.22 -30.27 33.18
CA THR A 13 11.65 -30.08 33.46
C THR A 13 12.18 -28.82 32.77
N LEU A 14 13.16 -28.15 33.41
CA LEU A 14 13.81 -26.99 32.80
C LEU A 14 14.53 -27.33 31.49
N ILE A 15 15.04 -28.56 31.37
CA ILE A 15 15.71 -29.03 30.16
C ILE A 15 14.73 -29.23 29.00
N GLU A 16 13.50 -29.70 29.26
CA GLU A 16 12.45 -29.77 28.25
C GLU A 16 12.12 -28.39 27.70
N LEU A 17 12.01 -27.37 28.57
CA LEU A 17 11.77 -26.01 28.10
C LEU A 17 12.95 -25.46 27.29
N LEU A 18 14.18 -25.74 27.73
CA LEU A 18 15.40 -25.23 27.09
C LEU A 18 15.54 -25.74 25.65
N ILE A 19 15.30 -27.04 25.42
CA ILE A 19 15.40 -27.63 24.08
C ILE A 19 14.30 -27.05 23.17
N VAL A 20 13.09 -26.84 23.69
CA VAL A 20 11.98 -26.29 22.91
C VAL A 20 12.30 -24.86 22.43
N VAL A 21 12.77 -23.98 23.32
CA VAL A 21 13.13 -22.61 22.91
C VAL A 21 14.33 -22.58 21.96
N ALA A 22 15.27 -23.52 22.09
CA ALA A 22 16.39 -23.65 21.16
C ALA A 22 15.92 -24.00 19.74
N ILE A 23 15.00 -24.97 19.60
CA ILE A 23 14.44 -25.36 18.29
C ILE A 23 13.62 -24.21 17.69
N ILE A 24 12.76 -23.56 18.49
CA ILE A 24 11.98 -22.40 18.04
C ILE A 24 12.93 -21.27 17.57
N GLY A 25 14.04 -21.06 18.28
CA GLY A 25 15.06 -20.07 17.89
C GLY A 25 15.67 -20.34 16.51
N ILE A 26 16.02 -21.59 16.20
CA ILE A 26 16.56 -21.99 14.89
C ILE A 26 15.52 -21.76 13.78
N LEU A 27 14.27 -22.19 14.00
CA LEU A 27 13.19 -22.01 13.03
C LEU A 27 12.90 -20.52 12.80
N ALA A 28 12.87 -19.71 13.86
CA ALA A 28 12.63 -18.27 13.77
C ALA A 28 13.75 -17.56 12.98
N ALA A 29 15.01 -17.94 13.17
CA ALA A 29 16.15 -17.34 12.47
C ALA A 29 16.05 -17.47 10.94
N ILE A 30 15.51 -18.59 10.43
CA ILE A 30 15.31 -18.82 8.98
C ILE A 30 14.00 -18.18 8.51
N ALA A 31 12.93 -18.28 9.31
CA ALA A 31 11.60 -17.84 8.91
C ALA A 31 11.44 -16.31 8.87
N ILE A 32 12.00 -15.59 9.84
CA ILE A 32 11.84 -14.13 9.97
C ILE A 32 12.32 -13.36 8.73
N PRO A 33 13.55 -13.55 8.20
CA PRO A 33 14.00 -12.78 7.04
C PRO A 33 13.13 -13.03 5.79
N ASN A 34 12.69 -14.27 5.58
CA ASN A 34 11.81 -14.61 4.47
C ASN A 34 10.43 -13.93 4.62
N LEU A 35 9.86 -13.96 5.83
CA LEU A 35 8.60 -13.29 6.13
C LEU A 35 8.67 -11.79 5.88
N LEU A 36 9.75 -11.13 6.31
CA LEU A 36 9.93 -9.69 6.11
C LEU A 36 10.01 -9.31 4.62
N SER A 37 10.71 -10.10 3.80
CA SER A 37 10.78 -9.89 2.35
C SER A 37 9.43 -10.10 1.67
N ALA A 38 8.70 -11.17 2.05
CA ALA A 38 7.36 -11.43 1.53
C ALA A 38 6.38 -10.30 1.87
N GLN A 39 6.44 -9.79 3.11
CA GLN A 39 5.64 -8.64 3.53
C GLN A 39 5.96 -7.38 2.72
N LYS A 40 7.23 -7.06 2.49
CA LYS A 40 7.62 -5.91 1.64
C LYS A 40 7.04 -6.03 0.23
N LYS A 41 7.23 -7.17 -0.43
CA LYS A 41 6.68 -7.41 -1.77
C LYS A 41 5.15 -7.27 -1.81
N SER A 42 4.46 -7.76 -0.78
CA SER A 42 3.00 -7.62 -0.68
C SER A 42 2.57 -6.16 -0.55
N LYS A 43 3.32 -5.32 0.16
CA LYS A 43 3.06 -3.88 0.29
C LYS A 43 3.24 -3.15 -1.04
N TYR A 44 4.31 -3.44 -1.78
CA TYR A 44 4.53 -2.86 -3.11
C TYR A 44 3.44 -3.26 -4.12
N ALA A 45 3.07 -4.54 -4.15
CA ALA A 45 1.99 -5.02 -5.02
C ALA A 45 0.65 -4.36 -4.68
N ARG A 46 0.35 -4.20 -3.38
CA ARG A 46 -0.83 -3.47 -2.92
C ARG A 46 -0.80 -2.00 -3.35
N ALA A 47 0.32 -1.30 -3.13
CA ALA A 47 0.46 0.09 -3.54
C ALA A 47 0.23 0.26 -5.05
N ALA A 48 0.80 -0.62 -5.89
CA ALA A 48 0.60 -0.57 -7.35
C ALA A 48 -0.86 -0.77 -7.75
N SER A 49 -1.57 -1.69 -7.08
CA SER A 49 -2.98 -1.92 -7.32
C SER A 49 -3.84 -0.73 -6.87
N ASP A 50 -3.53 -0.18 -5.70
CA ASP A 50 -4.26 0.94 -5.10
C ASP A 50 -4.08 2.21 -5.95
N THR A 51 -2.86 2.56 -6.42
CA THR A 51 -2.63 3.73 -7.28
C THR A 51 -3.37 3.63 -8.62
N LYS A 52 -3.32 2.47 -9.27
CA LYS A 52 -4.04 2.22 -10.52
C LYS A 52 -5.55 2.34 -10.34
N THR A 53 -6.08 1.76 -9.26
CA THR A 53 -7.50 1.83 -8.92
C THR A 53 -7.89 3.26 -8.63
N ALA A 54 -7.11 3.98 -7.82
CA ALA A 54 -7.37 5.36 -7.44
C ALA A 54 -7.47 6.31 -8.65
N VAL A 55 -6.52 6.24 -9.59
CA VAL A 55 -6.55 7.07 -10.81
C VAL A 55 -7.74 6.71 -11.69
N THR A 56 -7.99 5.41 -11.91
CA THR A 56 -9.12 4.96 -12.73
C THR A 56 -10.45 5.45 -12.14
N GLN A 57 -10.62 5.30 -10.84
CA GLN A 57 -11.84 5.73 -10.14
C GLN A 57 -11.95 7.24 -10.03
N ALA A 58 -10.84 7.98 -9.96
CA ALA A 58 -10.84 9.43 -10.04
C ALA A 58 -11.29 9.95 -11.41
N ILE A 59 -10.89 9.28 -12.49
CA ILE A 59 -11.37 9.57 -13.84
C ILE A 59 -12.89 9.33 -13.91
N VAL A 60 -13.39 8.19 -13.40
CA VAL A 60 -14.83 7.91 -13.38
C VAL A 60 -15.59 8.95 -12.56
N TYR A 61 -15.13 9.25 -11.35
CA TYR A 61 -15.70 10.31 -10.49
C TYR A 61 -15.76 11.66 -11.22
N SER A 62 -14.68 12.01 -11.92
CA SER A 62 -14.59 13.26 -12.67
C SER A 62 -15.57 13.32 -13.83
N ASN A 63 -15.82 12.20 -14.52
CA ASN A 63 -16.86 12.12 -15.56
C ASN A 63 -18.28 12.23 -14.98
N ASP A 64 -18.54 11.58 -13.84
CA ASP A 64 -19.88 11.54 -13.24
C ASP A 64 -20.28 12.84 -12.55
N LYS A 65 -19.34 13.45 -11.83
CA LYS A 65 -19.58 14.65 -11.00
C LYS A 65 -19.12 15.93 -11.66
N ASN A 66 -18.43 15.84 -12.80
CA ASN A 66 -17.79 16.96 -13.48
C ASN A 66 -16.85 17.76 -12.56
N GLN A 67 -16.28 17.10 -11.56
CA GLN A 67 -15.47 17.66 -10.49
C GLN A 67 -14.30 16.74 -10.17
N SER A 68 -13.16 17.31 -9.78
CA SER A 68 -12.04 16.51 -9.27
C SER A 68 -12.33 15.99 -7.85
N PRO A 69 -11.95 14.74 -7.51
CA PRO A 69 -12.23 14.18 -6.17
C PRO A 69 -11.49 14.89 -5.04
N GLY A 70 -10.35 15.52 -5.30
CA GLY A 70 -9.55 16.26 -4.31
C GLY A 70 -8.77 15.39 -3.31
N SER A 71 -9.29 14.22 -2.94
CA SER A 71 -8.64 13.29 -1.99
C SER A 71 -9.11 11.83 -2.17
N MET A 72 -8.35 10.89 -1.61
CA MET A 72 -8.79 9.48 -1.51
C MET A 72 -10.05 9.32 -0.66
N GLN A 73 -10.20 10.15 0.38
CA GLN A 73 -11.36 10.12 1.26
C GLN A 73 -12.64 10.43 0.50
N THR A 74 -12.61 11.39 -0.42
CA THR A 74 -13.76 11.71 -1.27
C THR A 74 -14.18 10.53 -2.14
N LEU A 75 -13.22 9.84 -2.78
CA LEU A 75 -13.51 8.65 -3.58
C LEU A 75 -14.14 7.53 -2.75
N ARG A 76 -13.66 7.35 -1.51
CA ARG A 76 -14.21 6.35 -0.59
C ARG A 76 -15.60 6.70 -0.11
N ASN A 77 -15.80 7.92 0.36
CA ASN A 77 -17.10 8.39 0.85
C ASN A 77 -18.16 8.43 -0.26
N SER A 78 -17.73 8.67 -1.50
CA SER A 78 -18.60 8.70 -2.67
C SER A 78 -18.84 7.31 -3.29
N GLY A 79 -18.25 6.26 -2.73
CA GLY A 79 -18.47 4.87 -3.16
C GLY A 79 -17.69 4.40 -4.39
N TYR A 80 -16.69 5.16 -4.86
CA TYR A 80 -15.91 4.82 -6.06
C TYR A 80 -14.73 3.90 -5.77
N ALA A 81 -14.05 4.08 -4.63
CA ALA A 81 -12.87 3.28 -4.29
C ALA A 81 -12.74 3.03 -2.78
N ASN A 82 -12.53 1.79 -2.36
CA ASN A 82 -12.26 1.47 -0.96
C ASN A 82 -10.75 1.45 -0.64
N ILE A 83 -10.10 2.59 -0.83
CA ILE A 83 -8.66 2.77 -0.59
C ILE A 83 -8.48 3.57 0.71
N LYS A 84 -7.47 3.21 1.51
CA LYS A 84 -7.12 3.95 2.73
C LYS A 84 -6.49 5.30 2.33
N ASP A 85 -6.70 6.33 3.14
CA ASP A 85 -6.13 7.66 2.88
C ASP A 85 -4.61 7.71 3.03
N THR A 86 -4.03 6.65 3.60
CA THR A 86 -2.59 6.43 3.69
C THR A 86 -2.17 5.24 2.83
N ASP A 87 -0.92 5.24 2.41
CA ASP A 87 -0.30 4.14 1.69
C ASP A 87 0.01 2.92 2.61
N PRO A 88 0.52 1.80 2.06
CA PRO A 88 0.87 0.60 2.86
C PRO A 88 2.00 0.77 3.89
N TRP A 89 2.65 1.94 3.92
CA TRP A 89 3.69 2.32 4.88
C TRP A 89 3.22 3.44 5.81
N ASP A 90 1.91 3.72 5.83
CA ASP A 90 1.26 4.77 6.62
C ASP A 90 1.71 6.21 6.25
N GLY A 91 2.28 6.37 5.06
CA GLY A 91 2.54 7.67 4.43
C GLY A 91 1.32 8.23 3.70
N THR A 92 1.34 9.51 3.37
CA THR A 92 0.27 10.16 2.59
C THR A 92 0.48 9.92 1.10
N TRP A 93 -0.59 9.67 0.35
CA TRP A 93 -0.53 9.61 -1.11
C TRP A 93 -0.14 10.96 -1.71
N VAL A 94 0.78 10.93 -2.67
CA VAL A 94 1.13 12.08 -3.50
C VAL A 94 0.20 12.10 -4.71
N LEU A 95 -0.48 13.22 -4.92
CA LEU A 95 -1.55 13.38 -5.90
C LEU A 95 -1.19 14.47 -6.91
N SER A 96 -1.51 14.28 -8.18
CA SER A 96 -1.41 15.36 -9.17
C SER A 96 -2.41 16.48 -8.88
N THR A 97 -2.17 17.68 -9.42
CA THR A 97 -3.07 18.83 -9.28
C THR A 97 -4.46 18.58 -9.87
N ALA A 98 -4.54 17.81 -10.97
CA ALA A 98 -5.82 17.41 -11.56
C ALA A 98 -6.61 16.45 -10.65
N PHE A 99 -5.95 15.75 -9.73
CA PHE A 99 -6.59 14.93 -8.70
C PHE A 99 -6.93 15.73 -7.43
N SER A 100 -6.04 16.64 -6.99
CA SER A 100 -6.10 17.25 -5.64
C SER A 100 -6.88 18.56 -5.53
N THR A 101 -7.35 19.13 -6.63
CA THR A 101 -8.13 20.37 -6.64
C THR A 101 -9.57 20.13 -6.18
N VAL A 102 -9.79 20.18 -4.86
CA VAL A 102 -11.09 19.95 -4.22
C VAL A 102 -12.18 20.86 -4.79
N GLY A 103 -13.24 20.27 -5.35
CA GLY A 103 -14.42 21.01 -5.81
C GLY A 103 -14.21 21.86 -7.07
N ALA A 104 -13.02 21.79 -7.69
CA ALA A 104 -12.79 22.38 -9.00
C ALA A 104 -13.44 21.52 -10.09
N SER A 105 -13.95 22.17 -11.13
CA SER A 105 -14.42 21.49 -12.34
C SER A 105 -13.31 20.59 -12.88
N ALA A 106 -13.64 19.36 -13.24
CA ALA A 106 -12.67 18.43 -13.80
C ALA A 106 -12.07 19.02 -15.10
N THR A 107 -10.81 19.46 -15.06
CA THR A 107 -10.09 19.95 -16.22
C THR A 107 -9.39 18.80 -16.94
N PRO A 108 -9.34 18.77 -18.28
CA PRO A 108 -8.48 17.84 -19.00
C PRO A 108 -7.03 17.93 -18.50
N GLY A 109 -6.42 16.79 -18.18
CA GLY A 109 -5.09 16.77 -17.56
C GLY A 109 -4.70 15.41 -17.00
N GLU A 110 -3.44 15.29 -16.58
CA GLU A 110 -2.91 14.05 -16.00
C GLU A 110 -3.38 13.87 -14.56
N VAL A 111 -4.14 12.80 -14.34
CA VAL A 111 -4.53 12.29 -13.03
C VAL A 111 -3.48 11.27 -12.62
N ALA A 112 -2.74 11.56 -11.56
CA ALA A 112 -1.69 10.69 -11.06
C ALA A 112 -1.79 10.52 -9.54
N VAL A 113 -1.50 9.30 -9.08
CA VAL A 113 -1.41 8.94 -7.67
C VAL A 113 -0.12 8.14 -7.48
N CYS A 114 0.66 8.54 -6.48
CA CYS A 114 1.96 7.96 -6.19
C CYS A 114 2.14 7.76 -4.68
N SER A 115 2.78 6.67 -4.29
CA SER A 115 3.30 6.44 -2.96
C SER A 115 4.82 6.50 -3.05
N ASP A 116 5.43 7.27 -2.15
CA ASP A 116 6.88 7.35 -2.04
C ASP A 116 7.51 6.09 -1.39
N GLY A 117 6.67 5.16 -0.94
CA GLY A 117 7.09 3.92 -0.31
C GLY A 117 7.63 4.08 1.11
N PRO A 118 8.43 3.11 1.59
CA PRO A 118 9.11 3.20 2.89
C PRO A 118 10.24 4.22 2.79
N LEU A 119 9.92 5.49 2.87
CA LEU A 119 10.89 6.57 2.92
C LEU A 119 11.82 6.39 4.12
N LYS A 120 13.13 6.48 3.89
CA LYS A 120 14.07 6.77 4.96
C LYS A 120 14.08 8.29 5.16
N THR A 121 14.07 8.76 6.40
CA THR A 121 14.22 10.19 6.71
C THR A 121 15.40 10.77 5.93
N GLY A 122 15.14 11.69 4.98
CA GLY A 122 16.17 12.35 4.16
C GLY A 122 16.38 11.81 2.73
N SER A 123 15.65 10.79 2.27
CA SER A 123 15.63 10.45 0.83
C SER A 123 14.74 11.44 0.06
N PRO A 124 15.13 11.87 -1.16
CA PRO A 124 14.27 12.74 -1.98
C PRO A 124 12.91 12.06 -2.18
N GLN A 125 11.84 12.82 -2.00
CA GLN A 125 10.45 12.41 -2.23
C GLN A 125 10.28 12.13 -3.74
N LEU A 126 10.50 10.89 -4.17
CA LEU A 126 10.64 10.52 -5.58
C LEU A 126 9.36 10.82 -6.38
N CYS A 127 8.18 10.69 -5.77
CA CYS A 127 6.91 11.09 -6.39
C CYS A 127 6.83 12.58 -6.70
N THR A 128 7.55 13.43 -5.96
CA THR A 128 7.57 14.90 -6.16
C THR A 128 8.78 15.37 -6.97
N SER A 129 9.91 14.66 -6.94
CA SER A 129 11.10 14.99 -7.73
C SER A 129 11.04 14.50 -9.17
N LEU A 130 10.18 13.51 -9.49
CA LEU A 130 9.93 13.07 -10.86
C LEU A 130 9.09 14.05 -11.68
N GLY A 131 8.51 15.07 -11.04
CA GLY A 131 7.59 15.99 -11.69
C GLY A 131 6.33 15.24 -12.14
N LEU A 132 5.25 15.34 -11.38
CA LEU A 132 3.90 15.07 -11.89
C LEU A 132 3.68 16.02 -13.08
N PRO A 133 4.06 15.65 -14.32
CA PRO A 133 3.21 14.84 -15.21
C PRO A 133 4.00 13.91 -16.18
N ASN A 134 5.02 13.16 -15.73
CA ASN A 134 5.82 12.34 -16.64
C ASN A 134 5.70 10.83 -16.39
N GLY A 135 4.58 10.25 -16.83
CA GLY A 135 4.51 8.83 -17.21
C GLY A 135 4.80 7.84 -16.08
N LEU A 136 4.15 8.00 -14.93
CA LEU A 136 4.22 7.02 -13.85
C LEU A 136 3.52 5.74 -14.29
N SER A 137 4.31 4.71 -14.61
CA SER A 137 3.80 3.37 -14.84
C SER A 137 3.69 2.64 -13.50
N ALA A 138 2.56 1.98 -13.24
CA ALA A 138 2.33 1.13 -12.06
C ALA A 138 3.17 -0.14 -12.14
N VAL A 139 4.49 0.03 -12.10
CA VAL A 139 5.44 -1.07 -12.02
C VAL A 139 5.77 -1.25 -10.54
N PRO A 140 5.56 -2.44 -9.97
CA PRO A 140 6.07 -2.77 -8.64
C PRO A 140 7.60 -2.89 -8.73
N ALA A 141 8.30 -1.76 -8.81
CA ALA A 141 9.75 -1.72 -8.88
C ALA A 141 10.34 -1.78 -7.47
N GLU A 142 10.59 -3.00 -6.96
CA GLU A 142 11.35 -3.20 -5.71
C GLU A 142 12.84 -2.80 -5.86
N GLN A 143 13.32 -2.49 -7.07
CA GLN A 143 14.75 -2.51 -7.39
C GLN A 143 15.39 -1.21 -7.90
N VAL A 144 14.63 -0.15 -8.19
CA VAL A 144 15.27 1.09 -8.69
C VAL A 144 14.94 2.29 -7.83
N ASP A 145 13.70 2.41 -7.37
CA ASP A 145 13.26 3.59 -6.65
C ASP A 145 12.05 3.16 -5.83
N TYR A 146 12.12 3.34 -4.52
CA TYR A 146 11.16 2.81 -3.54
C TYR A 146 9.71 3.32 -3.71
N SER A 147 9.45 4.17 -4.71
CA SER A 147 8.14 4.72 -5.02
C SER A 147 7.35 3.85 -5.99
N VAL A 148 6.03 3.90 -5.86
CA VAL A 148 5.09 3.23 -6.75
C VAL A 148 4.00 4.22 -7.13
N GLY A 149 3.83 4.47 -8.42
CA GLY A 149 2.84 5.42 -8.91
C GLY A 149 2.14 4.95 -10.17
N TYR A 150 0.97 5.51 -10.42
CA TYR A 150 0.25 5.36 -11.67
C TYR A 150 -0.23 6.72 -12.14
N SER A 151 -0.17 6.98 -13.44
CA SER A 151 -0.78 8.16 -14.04
C SER A 151 -1.54 7.85 -15.32
N SER A 152 -2.55 8.67 -15.60
CA SER A 152 -3.38 8.59 -16.81
C SER A 152 -3.98 9.95 -17.13
N ILE A 153 -4.35 10.19 -18.39
CA ILE A 153 -4.88 11.50 -18.84
C ILE A 153 -6.40 11.47 -18.87
N TYR A 154 -7.03 12.30 -18.04
CA TYR A 154 -8.46 12.60 -18.09
C TYR A 154 -8.79 13.46 -19.32
N GLY A 155 -9.87 13.14 -20.03
CA GLY A 155 -10.32 13.89 -21.21
C GLY A 155 -9.54 13.61 -22.50
N SER A 156 -8.72 12.56 -22.55
CA SER A 156 -7.95 12.17 -23.75
C SER A 156 -8.77 11.50 -24.86
N TRP A 157 -10.10 11.34 -24.69
CA TRP A 157 -10.96 10.79 -25.73
C TRP A 157 -11.19 11.80 -26.85
N GLN A 158 -10.26 11.86 -27.81
CA GLN A 158 -10.42 12.60 -29.07
C GLN A 158 -11.21 11.79 -30.10
N GLY A 159 -12.35 11.22 -29.70
CA GLY A 159 -13.27 10.64 -30.66
C GLY A 159 -13.79 11.75 -31.58
N LYS A 160 -13.10 11.94 -32.71
CA LYS A 160 -13.73 12.50 -33.89
C LYS A 160 -14.79 11.49 -34.31
N ALA A 161 -16.05 11.87 -34.12
CA ALA A 161 -17.17 11.28 -34.86
C ALA A 161 -16.96 11.50 -36.37
#